data_AF-A0A367FTK1-F1
#
_entry.id   AF-A0A367FTK1-F1
#
_cell.length_a   1.000
_cell.length_b   1.000
_cell.length_c   1.000
_cell.angle_alpha   90.00
_cell.angle_beta   90.00
_cell.angle_gamma   90.00
#
_symmetry.space_group_name_H-M   'P 1'
#
loop_
_entity.id
_entity.type
_entity.pdbx_description
1 polymer ?
#
loop_
_entity_poly.entity_id
_entity_poly.type
_entity_poly.pdbx_seq_one_letter_code
_entity_poly.pdbx_strand_id
1 'polypeptide(L)'
;MAVNKVVINDKIALDLTGDTVTPSDLVEGVTAHDATGMQITGTRPATSGTDTSDATATAKDIARGKTAYVQGAKITGDLYETAKGKTKTYFTWGSEYVTLKRDDKRDLINIKMPWIGNDEIMRIDSYIELGADVTLFGDATAADVAKGKTFTSTAGLKVTGTAEPAESDNNVEAYAVTTTSPSVNFKRTDGAIKIWGYGTMTSSGGWGQQTTSLVAFEGDKYHKGAIYGGPSSTSLSLSISNGKLTGLPSGLTAISAIVTRGI
;
A
#
# COMPACT_ATOMS: atom_id res chain seq x y z
N MET A 1 -15.55 68.12 58.80
CA MET A 1 -14.46 67.11 58.75
C MET A 1 -15.06 65.84 58.21
N ALA A 2 -14.44 65.21 57.22
CA ALA A 2 -14.90 63.92 56.72
C ALA A 2 -14.79 62.87 57.84
N VAL A 3 -15.78 61.96 57.91
CA VAL A 3 -15.91 60.98 58.98
C VAL A 3 -15.66 59.61 58.37
N ASN A 4 -14.52 59.00 58.70
CA ASN A 4 -14.15 57.66 58.21
C ASN A 4 -14.75 56.52 59.04
N LYS A 5 -15.43 56.82 60.16
CA LYS A 5 -16.17 55.85 60.97
C LYS A 5 -17.49 56.40 61.48
N VAL A 6 -18.60 55.71 61.22
CA VAL A 6 -19.91 56.03 61.81
C VAL A 6 -20.14 55.09 62.99
N VAL A 7 -20.36 55.63 64.18
CA VAL A 7 -20.65 54.87 65.42
C VAL A 7 -22.05 55.24 65.91
N ILE A 8 -22.88 54.22 66.17
CA ILE A 8 -24.24 54.37 66.69
C ILE A 8 -24.37 53.46 67.91
N ASN A 9 -24.72 54.01 69.07
CA ASN A 9 -24.87 53.28 70.34
C ASN A 9 -23.66 52.38 70.66
N ASP A 10 -22.45 52.95 70.58
CA ASP A 10 -21.15 52.28 70.82
C ASP A 10 -20.81 51.12 69.86
N LYS A 11 -21.58 50.94 68.78
CA LYS A 11 -21.28 49.99 67.71
C LYS A 11 -20.87 50.71 66.43
N ILE A 12 -19.80 50.23 65.81
CA ILE A 12 -19.35 50.70 64.49
C ILE A 12 -20.40 50.27 63.46
N ALA A 13 -21.06 51.25 62.84
CA ALA A 13 -22.05 51.06 61.79
C ALA A 13 -21.43 51.14 60.39
N LEU A 14 -20.35 51.89 60.23
CA LEU A 14 -19.54 51.98 59.01
C LEU A 14 -18.09 52.30 59.40
N ASP A 15 -17.12 51.64 58.77
CA ASP A 15 -15.70 51.92 58.96
C ASP A 15 -14.99 51.85 57.61
N LEU A 16 -14.62 53.02 57.09
CA LEU A 16 -13.92 53.18 55.83
C LEU A 16 -12.40 53.13 56.02
N THR A 17 -11.87 52.99 57.24
CA THR A 17 -10.41 53.11 57.46
C THR A 17 -9.58 52.03 56.79
N GLY A 18 -10.19 50.92 56.37
CA GLY A 18 -9.56 49.86 55.58
C GLY A 18 -9.71 50.02 54.07
N ASP A 19 -10.43 51.03 53.58
CA ASP A 19 -10.68 51.20 52.15
C ASP A 19 -9.39 51.58 51.41
N THR A 20 -9.17 50.95 50.26
CA THR A 20 -7.99 51.21 49.41
C THR A 20 -8.37 51.88 48.09
N VAL A 21 -9.63 52.30 47.93
CA VAL A 21 -10.12 52.89 46.68
C VAL A 21 -9.53 54.28 46.50
N THR A 22 -8.91 54.49 45.34
CA THR A 22 -8.36 55.76 44.90
C THR A 22 -9.10 56.28 43.67
N PRO A 23 -8.94 57.57 43.30
CA PRO A 23 -9.49 58.09 42.04
C PRO A 23 -9.12 57.25 40.80
N SER A 24 -7.92 56.65 40.74
CA SER A 24 -7.50 55.80 39.61
C SER A 24 -8.18 54.43 39.56
N ASP A 25 -8.84 54.00 40.63
CA ASP A 25 -9.60 52.75 40.66
C ASP A 25 -11.01 52.92 40.09
N LEU A 26 -11.50 54.16 40.06
CA LEU A 26 -12.86 54.53 39.66
C LEU A 26 -12.86 55.13 38.24
N VAL A 27 -13.86 54.74 37.46
CA VAL A 27 -14.11 55.32 36.14
C VAL A 27 -14.40 56.82 36.27
N GLU A 28 -13.93 57.60 35.31
CA GLU A 28 -14.10 59.05 35.27
C GLU A 28 -15.55 59.47 35.54
N GLY A 29 -15.73 60.39 36.50
CA GLY A 29 -17.04 60.90 36.91
C GLY A 29 -17.81 60.00 37.90
N VAL A 30 -17.38 58.76 38.16
CA VAL A 30 -17.95 57.92 39.22
C VAL A 30 -17.42 58.39 40.58
N THR A 31 -18.31 58.52 41.56
CA THR A 31 -17.95 58.98 42.91
C THR A 31 -17.96 57.83 43.91
N ALA A 32 -16.98 57.79 44.81
CA ALA A 32 -16.96 56.92 46.00
C ALA A 32 -16.42 57.70 47.21
N HIS A 33 -16.17 57.03 48.34
CA HIS A 33 -15.47 57.62 49.49
C HIS A 33 -14.15 56.88 49.73
N ASP A 34 -13.10 57.58 50.15
CA ASP A 34 -11.78 57.00 50.46
C ASP A 34 -11.64 56.64 51.96
N ALA A 35 -10.44 56.18 52.36
CA ALA A 35 -10.14 55.81 53.75
C ALA A 35 -10.27 56.97 54.77
N THR A 36 -10.28 58.20 54.29
CA THR A 36 -10.51 59.41 55.11
C THR A 36 -11.99 59.75 55.24
N GLY A 37 -12.85 59.03 54.50
CA GLY A 37 -14.28 59.30 54.37
C GLY A 37 -14.57 60.49 53.46
N MET A 38 -13.59 60.98 52.70
CA MET A 38 -13.79 62.04 51.73
C MET A 38 -14.37 61.47 50.44
N GLN A 39 -15.34 62.17 49.85
CA GLN A 39 -15.82 61.82 48.52
C GLN A 39 -14.68 62.02 47.51
N ILE A 40 -14.38 60.98 46.75
CA ILE A 40 -13.45 60.97 45.63
C ILE A 40 -14.22 60.79 44.33
N THR A 41 -13.71 61.38 43.25
CA THR A 41 -14.23 61.22 41.90
C THR A 41 -13.20 60.50 41.06
N GLY A 42 -13.64 59.51 40.28
CA GLY A 42 -12.77 58.72 39.45
C GLY A 42 -12.05 59.53 38.39
N THR A 43 -10.83 59.12 38.10
CA THR A 43 -9.95 59.67 37.06
C THR A 43 -9.51 58.62 36.05
N ARG A 44 -9.85 57.34 36.27
CA ARG A 44 -9.57 56.31 35.27
C ARG A 44 -10.40 56.60 34.03
N PRO A 45 -9.80 56.84 32.86
CA PRO A 45 -10.56 57.16 31.66
C PRO A 45 -11.65 56.10 31.44
N ALA A 46 -12.81 56.53 30.95
CA ALA A 46 -13.87 55.62 30.57
C ALA A 46 -13.48 54.87 29.28
N THR A 47 -12.48 53.99 29.35
CA THR A 47 -12.14 53.10 28.25
C THR A 47 -13.15 51.96 28.26
N SER A 48 -13.95 51.87 27.20
CA SER A 48 -14.91 50.78 26.99
C SER A 48 -14.27 49.42 26.66
N GLY A 49 -12.97 49.25 26.95
CA GLY A 49 -12.20 48.05 26.59
C GLY A 49 -11.29 47.58 27.72
N THR A 50 -11.05 46.28 27.74
CA THR A 50 -10.05 45.57 28.58
C THR A 50 -8.63 46.11 28.33
N ASP A 51 -7.74 45.98 29.30
CA ASP A 51 -6.29 46.12 29.06
C ASP A 51 -5.85 45.13 27.97
N THR A 52 -5.17 45.64 26.94
CA THR A 52 -4.66 44.84 25.80
C THR A 52 -3.14 44.96 25.67
N SER A 53 -2.46 45.45 26.72
CA SER A 53 -1.01 45.65 26.72
C SER A 53 -0.21 44.35 26.55
N ASP A 54 -0.81 43.21 26.93
CA ASP A 54 -0.25 41.87 26.78
C ASP A 54 -0.66 41.18 25.48
N ALA A 55 -1.51 41.79 24.65
CA ALA A 55 -1.94 41.21 23.39
C ALA A 55 -0.79 41.22 22.35
N THR A 56 -0.60 40.09 21.66
CA THR A 56 0.51 39.90 20.71
C THR A 56 0.08 39.59 19.29
N ALA A 57 -1.22 39.58 18.99
CA ALA A 57 -1.71 39.29 17.65
C ALA A 57 -1.29 40.37 16.64
N THR A 58 -0.90 39.96 15.44
CA THR A 58 -0.60 40.85 14.32
C THR A 58 -1.71 40.79 13.26
N ALA A 59 -1.63 41.66 12.24
CA ALA A 59 -2.55 41.58 11.10
C ALA A 59 -2.51 40.19 10.41
N LYS A 60 -1.38 39.49 10.45
CA LYS A 60 -1.22 38.14 9.87
C LYS A 60 -1.88 37.05 10.70
N ASP A 61 -2.22 37.30 11.95
CA ASP A 61 -2.89 36.34 12.83
C ASP A 61 -4.42 36.49 12.79
N ILE A 62 -4.92 37.55 12.13
CA ILE A 62 -6.33 37.94 12.13
C ILE A 62 -6.91 37.75 10.73
N ALA A 63 -8.08 37.11 10.67
CA ALA A 63 -8.88 36.94 9.47
C ALA A 63 -9.07 38.25 8.69
N ARG A 64 -8.95 38.18 7.36
CA ARG A 64 -9.02 39.35 6.48
C ARG A 64 -10.27 40.20 6.72
N GLY A 65 -10.06 41.51 6.91
CA GLY A 65 -11.13 42.48 7.10
C GLY A 65 -11.83 42.40 8.45
N LYS A 66 -11.42 41.48 9.33
CA LYS A 66 -11.79 41.48 10.75
C LYS A 66 -10.83 42.36 11.52
N THR A 67 -11.27 42.90 12.65
CA THR A 67 -10.45 43.80 13.47
C THR A 67 -10.35 43.32 14.90
N ALA A 68 -9.20 43.54 15.53
CA ALA A 68 -8.98 43.34 16.95
C ALA A 68 -8.25 44.55 17.56
N TYR A 69 -8.34 44.71 18.88
CA TYR A 69 -7.52 45.69 19.61
C TYR A 69 -6.30 44.97 20.19
N VAL A 70 -5.12 45.49 19.90
CA VAL A 70 -3.83 44.94 20.34
C VAL A 70 -2.99 46.11 20.82
N GLN A 71 -2.54 46.08 22.08
CA GLN A 71 -1.72 47.14 22.70
C GLN A 71 -2.33 48.54 22.52
N GLY A 72 -3.66 48.64 22.70
CA GLY A 72 -4.40 49.89 22.55
C GLY A 72 -4.67 50.34 21.11
N ALA A 73 -4.16 49.63 20.09
CA ALA A 73 -4.39 49.95 18.69
C ALA A 73 -5.40 49.00 18.03
N LYS A 74 -6.30 49.53 17.21
CA LYS A 74 -7.16 48.72 16.36
C LYS A 74 -6.37 48.25 15.14
N ILE A 75 -6.24 46.93 14.99
CA ILE A 75 -5.56 46.28 13.87
C ILE A 75 -6.61 45.58 13.00
N THR A 76 -6.46 45.68 11.69
CA THR A 76 -7.26 44.93 10.70
C THR A 76 -6.45 43.75 10.19
N GLY A 77 -7.08 42.58 10.12
CA GLY A 77 -6.46 41.35 9.67
C GLY A 77 -6.26 41.26 8.16
N ASP A 78 -5.24 40.49 7.77
CA ASP A 78 -4.82 40.21 6.41
C ASP A 78 -4.84 38.72 6.04
N LEU A 79 -5.04 37.82 7.02
CA LEU A 79 -4.99 36.38 6.86
C LEU A 79 -6.16 35.88 5.99
N TYR A 80 -5.84 35.09 4.96
CA TYR A 80 -6.86 34.60 4.04
C TYR A 80 -7.70 33.49 4.68
N GLU A 81 -8.88 33.23 4.13
CA GLU A 81 -9.76 32.18 4.64
C GLU A 81 -10.37 31.34 3.52
N THR A 82 -10.41 30.03 3.73
CA THR A 82 -11.24 29.14 2.93
C THR A 82 -12.64 29.12 3.53
N ALA A 83 -13.58 29.76 2.84
CA ALA A 83 -14.97 29.85 3.28
C ALA A 83 -15.62 28.47 3.46
N LYS A 84 -16.60 28.40 4.37
CA LYS A 84 -17.37 27.19 4.67
C LYS A 84 -17.91 26.53 3.40
N GLY A 85 -17.76 25.20 3.30
CA GLY A 85 -18.24 24.41 2.17
C GLY A 85 -17.42 24.57 0.89
N LYS A 86 -16.29 25.29 0.92
CA LYS A 86 -15.36 25.37 -0.21
C LYS A 86 -14.31 24.29 -0.11
N THR A 87 -13.89 23.81 -1.28
CA THR A 87 -12.81 22.85 -1.44
C THR A 87 -11.55 23.58 -1.87
N LYS A 88 -10.44 23.29 -1.20
CA LYS A 88 -9.10 23.66 -1.66
C LYS A 88 -8.47 22.43 -2.31
N THR A 89 -8.15 22.56 -3.59
CA THR A 89 -7.63 21.47 -4.39
C THR A 89 -6.15 21.67 -4.68
N TYR A 90 -5.35 20.63 -4.48
CA TYR A 90 -3.93 20.60 -4.74
C TYR A 90 -3.60 19.38 -5.60
N PHE A 91 -2.73 19.56 -6.59
CA PHE A 91 -2.34 18.50 -7.52
C PHE A 91 -0.83 18.38 -7.61
N THR A 92 -0.36 17.14 -7.77
CA THR A 92 1.05 16.84 -8.05
C THR A 92 1.21 15.90 -9.24
N TRP A 93 2.31 16.09 -9.95
CA TRP A 93 2.81 15.19 -10.99
C TRP A 93 4.16 14.56 -10.59
N GLY A 94 4.73 14.99 -9.46
CA GLY A 94 5.99 14.48 -8.94
C GLY A 94 5.76 13.24 -8.09
N SER A 95 6.37 12.12 -8.48
CA SER A 95 6.28 10.85 -7.75
C SER A 95 6.88 10.94 -6.36
N GLU A 96 7.81 11.87 -6.10
CA GLU A 96 8.39 12.13 -4.79
C GLU A 96 7.36 12.60 -3.75
N TYR A 97 6.24 13.15 -4.22
CA TYR A 97 5.14 13.62 -3.37
C TYR A 97 4.06 12.57 -3.13
N VAL A 98 4.12 11.42 -3.83
CA VAL A 98 3.15 10.32 -3.71
C VAL A 98 3.87 9.07 -3.20
N THR A 99 3.61 8.66 -1.96
CA THR A 99 4.32 7.54 -1.34
C THR A 99 3.37 6.46 -0.83
N LEU A 100 3.74 5.20 -1.08
CA LEU A 100 3.12 4.03 -0.47
C LEU A 100 3.85 3.69 0.82
N LYS A 101 3.13 3.66 1.94
CA LYS A 101 3.71 3.35 3.26
C LYS A 101 2.82 2.35 3.98
N ARG A 102 3.44 1.44 4.73
CA ARG A 102 2.76 0.61 5.72
C ARG A 102 3.07 1.16 7.10
N ASP A 103 2.04 1.42 7.89
CA ASP A 103 2.15 1.60 9.34
C ASP A 103 1.86 0.27 10.04
N ASP A 104 1.86 0.25 11.38
CA ASP A 104 1.65 -0.99 12.16
C ASP A 104 0.28 -1.65 11.91
N LYS A 105 -0.67 -0.98 11.25
CA LYS A 105 -2.06 -1.42 11.13
C LYS A 105 -2.62 -1.38 9.71
N ARG A 106 -2.04 -0.59 8.79
CA ARG A 106 -2.64 -0.26 7.49
C ARG A 106 -1.60 0.07 6.41
N ASP A 107 -2.00 -0.18 5.17
CA ASP A 107 -1.35 0.35 3.97
C ASP A 107 -1.93 1.71 3.61
N LEU A 108 -1.07 2.68 3.35
CA LEU A 108 -1.42 4.08 3.14
C LEU A 108 -0.84 4.57 1.82
N ILE A 109 -1.66 5.31 1.08
CA ILE A 109 -1.21 6.21 0.03
C ILE A 109 -1.11 7.60 0.66
N ASN A 110 0.06 8.21 0.61
CA ASN A 110 0.29 9.55 1.12
C ASN A 110 0.57 10.50 -0.04
N ILE A 111 -0.16 11.60 -0.11
CA ILE A 111 0.14 12.73 -0.99
C ILE A 111 0.62 13.88 -0.11
N LYS A 112 1.90 14.20 -0.17
CA LYS A 112 2.53 15.25 0.64
C LYS A 112 2.91 16.41 -0.26
N MET A 113 2.27 17.56 -0.13
CA MET A 113 2.61 18.76 -0.91
C MET A 113 2.96 19.92 0.02
N PRO A 114 3.93 20.76 -0.33
CA PRO A 114 4.15 22.01 0.38
C PRO A 114 2.92 22.90 0.21
N TRP A 115 2.68 23.75 1.21
CA TRP A 115 1.69 24.81 1.06
C TRP A 115 2.17 25.80 -0.01
N ILE A 116 1.35 26.04 -1.03
CA ILE A 116 1.64 26.99 -2.11
C ILE A 116 0.52 28.03 -2.09
N GLY A 117 0.87 29.30 -1.94
CA GLY A 117 -0.08 30.41 -1.90
C GLY A 117 0.03 31.23 -0.63
N ASN A 118 -1.09 31.85 -0.24
CA ASN A 118 -1.14 32.73 0.91
C ASN A 118 -1.30 31.95 2.22
N ASP A 119 -0.87 32.50 3.34
CA ASP A 119 -1.24 31.97 4.65
C ASP A 119 -2.77 32.03 4.83
N GLU A 120 -3.39 30.93 5.24
CA GLU A 120 -4.83 30.71 5.15
C GLU A 120 -5.40 29.93 6.34
N ILE A 121 -6.55 30.37 6.85
CA ILE A 121 -7.37 29.61 7.78
C ILE A 121 -8.32 28.69 7.00
N MET A 122 -8.32 27.40 7.35
CA MET A 122 -9.37 26.46 6.93
C MET A 122 -10.52 26.49 7.94
N ARG A 123 -11.69 26.96 7.51
CA ARG A 123 -12.89 26.95 8.35
C ARG A 123 -13.47 25.54 8.48
N ILE A 124 -14.21 25.31 9.56
CA ILE A 124 -14.98 24.07 9.72
C ILE A 124 -15.94 23.87 8.54
N ASP A 125 -16.13 22.62 8.14
CA ASP A 125 -16.89 22.19 6.95
C ASP A 125 -16.30 22.65 5.61
N SER A 126 -15.04 23.10 5.57
CA SER A 126 -14.27 23.22 4.33
C SER A 126 -13.59 21.89 4.00
N TYR A 127 -13.26 21.68 2.73
CA TYR A 127 -12.67 20.43 2.24
C TYR A 127 -11.26 20.65 1.70
N ILE A 128 -10.41 19.63 1.85
CA ILE A 128 -9.11 19.54 1.18
C ILE A 128 -9.19 18.39 0.18
N GLU A 129 -8.92 18.69 -1.07
CA GLU A 129 -8.77 17.71 -2.13
C GLU A 129 -7.30 17.61 -2.51
N LEU A 130 -6.73 16.41 -2.37
CA LEU A 130 -5.36 16.11 -2.75
C LEU A 130 -5.41 15.17 -3.95
N GLY A 131 -4.99 15.66 -5.10
CA GLY A 131 -4.90 14.90 -6.35
C GLY A 131 -3.47 14.56 -6.73
N ALA A 132 -3.34 13.47 -7.47
CA ALA A 132 -2.10 13.04 -8.12
C ALA A 132 -2.45 12.58 -9.54
N ASP A 133 -1.52 12.79 -10.48
CA ASP A 133 -1.73 12.34 -11.85
C ASP A 133 -1.80 10.81 -11.91
N VAL A 134 -2.74 10.27 -12.71
CA VAL A 134 -3.04 8.83 -12.71
C VAL A 134 -1.87 8.00 -13.25
N THR A 135 -1.05 8.62 -14.09
CA THR A 135 0.17 8.05 -14.67
C THR A 135 1.18 7.62 -13.60
N LEU A 136 1.15 8.23 -12.41
CA LEU A 136 2.01 7.86 -11.28
C LEU A 136 1.68 6.48 -10.69
N PHE A 137 0.52 5.93 -11.01
CA PHE A 137 0.08 4.64 -10.48
C PHE A 137 0.25 3.49 -11.49
N GLY A 138 0.72 3.77 -12.71
CA GLY A 138 0.95 2.79 -13.77
C GLY A 138 -0.18 2.69 -14.79
N ASP A 139 0.03 1.89 -15.83
CA ASP A 139 -0.79 1.86 -17.05
C ASP A 139 -1.36 0.46 -17.39
N ALA A 140 -1.22 -0.52 -16.49
CA ALA A 140 -1.64 -1.89 -16.76
C ALA A 140 -3.14 -2.01 -17.08
N THR A 141 -3.45 -2.78 -18.12
CA THR A 141 -4.82 -3.18 -18.46
C THR A 141 -5.23 -4.42 -17.64
N ALA A 142 -6.51 -4.79 -17.67
CA ALA A 142 -6.96 -6.03 -17.03
C ALA A 142 -6.25 -7.28 -17.59
N ALA A 143 -5.88 -7.26 -18.88
CA ALA A 143 -5.17 -8.35 -19.54
C ALA A 143 -3.68 -8.43 -19.16
N ASP A 144 -3.10 -7.37 -18.61
CA ASP A 144 -1.72 -7.36 -18.11
C ASP A 144 -1.63 -7.87 -16.66
N VAL A 145 -2.76 -7.87 -15.94
CA VAL A 145 -2.84 -8.26 -14.53
C VAL A 145 -3.32 -9.70 -14.40
N ALA A 146 -2.58 -10.51 -13.65
CA ALA A 146 -2.92 -11.90 -13.39
C ALA A 146 -4.36 -12.07 -12.86
N LYS A 147 -5.06 -13.09 -13.35
CA LYS A 147 -6.44 -13.37 -12.97
C LYS A 147 -6.62 -13.44 -11.47
N GLY A 148 -7.61 -12.70 -10.96
CA GLY A 148 -7.90 -12.62 -9.53
C GLY A 148 -6.93 -11.76 -8.72
N LYS A 149 -5.93 -11.11 -9.34
CA LYS A 149 -5.11 -10.06 -8.73
C LYS A 149 -5.67 -8.68 -9.08
N THR A 150 -5.25 -7.65 -8.34
CA THR A 150 -5.68 -6.27 -8.57
C THR A 150 -4.48 -5.34 -8.74
N PHE A 151 -4.62 -4.32 -9.59
CA PHE A 151 -3.62 -3.27 -9.83
C PHE A 151 -4.31 -1.90 -9.93
N THR A 152 -3.58 -0.81 -9.68
CA THR A 152 -4.08 0.57 -9.89
C THR A 152 -3.61 1.05 -11.24
N SER A 153 -4.48 1.43 -12.18
CA SER A 153 -4.02 1.94 -13.49
C SER A 153 -4.80 3.17 -13.96
N THR A 154 -4.40 3.72 -15.11
CA THR A 154 -5.10 4.81 -15.82
C THR A 154 -6.61 4.60 -15.96
N ALA A 155 -7.09 3.35 -16.04
CA ALA A 155 -8.52 3.04 -16.17
C ALA A 155 -9.31 3.17 -14.84
N GLY A 156 -8.63 3.31 -13.70
CA GLY A 156 -9.24 3.54 -12.39
C GLY A 156 -8.48 2.92 -11.22
N LEU A 157 -8.86 3.36 -10.01
CA LEU A 157 -8.35 2.82 -8.77
C LEU A 157 -8.97 1.41 -8.56
N LYS A 158 -8.21 0.37 -8.90
CA LYS A 158 -8.52 -1.09 -8.80
C LYS A 158 -9.07 -1.74 -10.09
N VAL A 159 -8.17 -2.12 -10.99
CA VAL A 159 -8.43 -3.05 -12.09
C VAL A 159 -8.30 -4.48 -11.59
N THR A 160 -9.30 -5.33 -11.88
CA THR A 160 -9.22 -6.78 -11.60
C THR A 160 -8.65 -7.51 -12.80
N GLY A 161 -7.61 -8.30 -12.59
CA GLY A 161 -6.89 -9.00 -13.64
C GLY A 161 -7.71 -10.11 -14.29
N THR A 162 -7.47 -10.30 -15.58
CA THR A 162 -8.04 -11.35 -16.43
C THR A 162 -6.95 -12.15 -17.15
N ALA A 163 -5.67 -11.84 -16.93
CA ALA A 163 -4.59 -12.59 -17.55
C ALA A 163 -4.58 -14.02 -17.00
N GLU A 164 -4.97 -14.98 -17.83
CA GLU A 164 -4.79 -16.39 -17.51
C GLU A 164 -3.29 -16.72 -17.48
N PRO A 165 -2.85 -17.65 -16.63
CA PRO A 165 -1.49 -18.16 -16.73
C PRO A 165 -1.26 -18.69 -18.15
N ALA A 166 -0.04 -18.52 -18.68
CA ALA A 166 0.33 -19.17 -19.92
C ALA A 166 0.07 -20.68 -19.78
N GLU A 167 -0.69 -21.24 -20.72
CA GLU A 167 -0.90 -22.70 -20.78
C GLU A 167 0.48 -23.36 -20.80
N SER A 168 0.73 -24.21 -19.79
CA SER A 168 1.85 -25.13 -19.84
C SER A 168 1.48 -26.16 -20.88
N ASP A 169 2.13 -26.10 -22.04
CA ASP A 169 2.16 -27.21 -22.98
C ASP A 169 2.99 -28.35 -22.34
N ASN A 170 2.50 -28.96 -21.26
CA ASN A 170 2.94 -30.27 -20.75
C ASN A 170 2.61 -31.32 -21.83
N ASN A 171 3.27 -31.16 -22.97
CA ASN A 171 3.02 -31.84 -24.23
C ASN A 171 3.60 -33.25 -24.23
N VAL A 172 4.32 -33.64 -23.18
CA VAL A 172 4.93 -34.95 -23.03
C VAL A 172 4.52 -35.58 -21.70
N GLU A 173 3.86 -36.73 -21.78
CA GLU A 173 3.72 -37.65 -20.66
C GLU A 173 4.91 -38.61 -20.63
N ALA A 174 5.37 -39.00 -19.45
CA ALA A 174 6.51 -39.91 -19.27
C ALA A 174 6.23 -40.97 -18.20
N TYR A 175 6.57 -42.22 -18.49
CA TYR A 175 6.44 -43.34 -17.55
C TYR A 175 7.76 -44.09 -17.45
N ALA A 176 8.17 -44.39 -16.22
CA ALA A 176 9.27 -45.33 -16.00
C ALA A 176 8.78 -46.75 -16.24
N VAL A 177 9.45 -47.45 -17.16
CA VAL A 177 9.17 -48.83 -17.54
C VAL A 177 10.37 -49.68 -17.15
N THR A 178 10.12 -50.66 -16.29
CA THR A 178 11.11 -51.66 -15.91
C THR A 178 10.58 -53.07 -16.17
N THR A 179 11.45 -54.08 -16.10
CA THR A 179 11.04 -55.48 -16.24
C THR A 179 9.94 -55.88 -15.25
N THR A 180 9.98 -55.33 -14.04
CA THR A 180 9.00 -55.62 -12.97
C THR A 180 7.78 -54.67 -13.00
N SER A 181 7.91 -53.51 -13.64
CA SER A 181 6.85 -52.51 -13.78
C SER A 181 6.70 -52.09 -15.26
N PRO A 182 6.13 -52.96 -16.13
CA PRO A 182 6.08 -52.71 -17.57
C PRO A 182 4.90 -51.83 -18.02
N SER A 183 4.04 -51.42 -17.08
CA SER A 183 2.75 -50.81 -17.39
C SER A 183 2.85 -49.30 -17.56
N VAL A 184 2.15 -48.76 -18.55
CA VAL A 184 2.01 -47.33 -18.84
C VAL A 184 0.53 -46.96 -18.98
N ASN A 185 0.18 -45.72 -18.66
CA ASN A 185 -1.21 -45.26 -18.73
C ASN A 185 -1.32 -43.84 -19.30
N PHE A 186 -0.82 -43.64 -20.52
CA PHE A 186 -0.89 -42.36 -21.21
C PHE A 186 -2.34 -41.86 -21.31
N LYS A 187 -2.61 -40.66 -20.81
CA LYS A 187 -3.91 -39.99 -20.87
C LYS A 187 -4.22 -39.53 -22.28
N ARG A 188 -3.19 -39.13 -23.03
CA ARG A 188 -3.27 -38.75 -24.43
C ARG A 188 -3.25 -39.96 -25.35
N THR A 189 -4.00 -39.85 -26.44
CA THR A 189 -4.06 -40.85 -27.53
C THR A 189 -3.37 -40.37 -28.82
N ASP A 190 -2.89 -39.13 -28.85
CA ASP A 190 -2.09 -38.54 -29.92
C ASP A 190 -0.59 -38.50 -29.56
N GLY A 191 0.26 -38.07 -30.49
CA GLY A 191 1.71 -37.95 -30.27
C GLY A 191 2.50 -39.24 -30.49
N ALA A 192 3.81 -39.07 -30.75
CA ALA A 192 4.72 -40.19 -30.98
C ALA A 192 5.13 -40.84 -29.65
N ILE A 193 5.20 -42.18 -29.64
CA ILE A 193 5.76 -42.93 -28.51
C ILE A 193 7.26 -43.06 -28.73
N LYS A 194 8.03 -42.68 -27.72
CA LYS A 194 9.50 -42.76 -27.72
C LYS A 194 9.97 -43.46 -26.45
N ILE A 195 11.14 -44.11 -26.51
CA ILE A 195 11.76 -44.80 -25.37
C ILE A 195 13.22 -44.39 -25.19
N TRP A 196 13.63 -44.20 -23.95
CA TRP A 196 14.96 -43.72 -23.57
C TRP A 196 15.48 -44.52 -22.38
N GLY A 197 16.64 -45.16 -22.52
CA GLY A 197 17.22 -45.94 -21.43
C GLY A 197 17.94 -47.17 -21.93
N TYR A 198 17.92 -48.25 -21.15
CA TYR A 198 18.72 -49.43 -21.43
C TYR A 198 17.93 -50.72 -21.22
N GLY A 199 18.41 -51.80 -21.83
CA GLY A 199 17.92 -53.14 -21.59
C GLY A 199 18.98 -54.19 -21.85
N THR A 200 18.67 -55.45 -21.57
CA THR A 200 19.51 -56.60 -21.92
C THR A 200 18.77 -57.49 -22.89
N MET A 201 19.45 -57.97 -23.92
CA MET A 201 18.92 -58.97 -24.86
C MET A 201 19.72 -60.25 -24.75
N THR A 202 19.03 -61.40 -24.70
CA THR A 202 19.67 -62.72 -24.70
C THR A 202 19.26 -63.48 -25.95
N SER A 203 20.24 -63.97 -26.71
CA SER A 203 20.02 -64.82 -27.88
C SER A 203 20.63 -66.20 -27.67
N SER A 204 19.89 -67.25 -28.04
CA SER A 204 20.36 -68.64 -28.05
C SER A 204 20.89 -69.05 -29.42
N GLY A 205 22.15 -69.49 -29.50
CA GLY A 205 22.73 -70.13 -30.69
C GLY A 205 22.37 -71.62 -30.77
N GLY A 206 22.45 -72.19 -31.98
CA GLY A 206 22.02 -73.57 -32.28
C GLY A 206 22.75 -74.70 -31.54
N TRP A 207 23.82 -74.40 -30.80
CA TRP A 207 24.58 -75.36 -29.98
C TRP A 207 24.46 -75.09 -28.47
N GLY A 208 23.39 -74.41 -28.04
CA GLY A 208 23.11 -74.15 -26.61
C GLY A 208 23.88 -72.97 -26.01
N GLN A 209 24.68 -72.25 -26.80
CA GLN A 209 25.34 -71.03 -26.34
C GLN A 209 24.34 -69.87 -26.20
N GLN A 210 24.36 -69.19 -25.06
CA GLN A 210 23.59 -67.96 -24.86
C GLN A 210 24.52 -66.75 -24.82
N THR A 211 24.18 -65.73 -25.59
CA THR A 211 24.87 -64.44 -25.57
C THR A 211 23.93 -63.39 -25.04
N THR A 212 24.34 -62.70 -23.98
CA THR A 212 23.61 -61.54 -23.43
C THR A 212 24.34 -60.25 -23.81
N SER A 213 23.61 -59.26 -24.31
CA SER A 213 24.14 -57.97 -24.72
C SER A 213 23.32 -56.82 -24.14
N LEU A 214 23.99 -55.72 -23.77
CA LEU A 214 23.34 -54.47 -23.43
C LEU A 214 22.79 -53.81 -24.70
N VAL A 215 21.60 -53.23 -24.60
CA VAL A 215 21.02 -52.34 -25.62
C VAL A 215 20.70 -50.98 -25.03
N ALA A 216 20.87 -49.94 -25.84
CA ALA A 216 20.50 -48.56 -25.50
C ALA A 216 19.33 -48.11 -26.37
N PHE A 217 18.28 -47.58 -25.76
CA PHE A 217 17.08 -47.07 -26.41
C PHE A 217 17.22 -45.56 -26.63
N GLU A 218 17.00 -45.11 -27.87
CA GLU A 218 17.07 -43.71 -28.28
C GLU A 218 15.85 -43.37 -29.15
N GLY A 219 14.77 -42.92 -28.52
CA GLY A 219 13.57 -42.49 -29.22
C GLY A 219 12.83 -43.65 -29.87
N ASP A 220 12.97 -43.77 -31.19
CA ASP A 220 12.31 -44.74 -32.07
C ASP A 220 13.24 -45.84 -32.58
N LYS A 221 14.42 -46.00 -31.96
CA LYS A 221 15.41 -47.02 -32.31
C LYS A 221 16.13 -47.51 -31.06
N TYR A 222 16.85 -48.62 -31.21
CA TYR A 222 17.81 -49.08 -30.21
C TYR A 222 19.15 -49.38 -30.85
N HIS A 223 20.19 -49.36 -30.03
CA HIS A 223 21.57 -49.65 -30.42
C HIS A 223 22.05 -50.92 -29.74
N LYS A 224 22.73 -51.79 -30.51
CA LYS A 224 23.42 -52.96 -29.97
C LYS A 224 24.92 -52.75 -30.08
N GLY A 225 25.64 -52.97 -28.98
CA GLY A 225 27.09 -52.93 -28.95
C GLY A 225 27.70 -53.99 -29.87
N ALA A 226 28.78 -53.64 -30.56
CA ALA A 226 29.59 -54.55 -31.36
C ALA A 226 30.95 -54.77 -30.67
N ILE A 227 31.48 -55.99 -30.73
CA ILE A 227 32.83 -56.31 -30.22
C ILE A 227 33.90 -55.69 -31.13
N TYR A 228 33.62 -55.64 -32.43
CA TYR A 228 34.47 -55.03 -33.45
C TYR A 228 33.64 -54.09 -34.32
N GLY A 229 34.12 -52.86 -34.55
CA GLY A 229 33.40 -51.82 -35.30
C GLY A 229 32.51 -50.92 -34.44
N GLY A 230 31.63 -50.15 -35.08
CA GLY A 230 30.65 -49.27 -34.41
C GLY A 230 29.35 -50.00 -34.04
N PRO A 231 28.57 -49.46 -33.08
CA PRO A 231 27.27 -50.03 -32.73
C PRO A 231 26.31 -50.00 -33.92
N SER A 232 25.49 -51.03 -34.05
CA SER A 232 24.40 -51.04 -35.04
C SER A 232 23.13 -50.47 -34.41
N SER A 233 22.35 -49.74 -35.21
CA SER A 233 21.04 -49.25 -34.82
C SER A 233 19.93 -50.03 -35.52
N THR A 234 18.77 -50.14 -34.88
CA THR A 234 17.59 -50.80 -35.43
C THR A 234 16.35 -50.03 -35.00
N SER A 235 15.51 -49.67 -35.97
CA SER A 235 14.26 -48.95 -35.74
C SER A 235 13.25 -49.81 -34.96
N LEU A 236 12.42 -49.14 -34.15
CA LEU A 236 11.35 -49.69 -33.35
C LEU A 236 10.00 -49.21 -33.89
N SER A 237 8.98 -50.05 -33.78
CA SER A 237 7.60 -49.68 -34.11
C SER A 237 6.77 -49.70 -32.83
N LEU A 238 6.97 -48.67 -32.00
CA LEU A 238 6.42 -48.62 -30.66
C LEU A 238 4.91 -48.34 -30.67
N SER A 239 4.18 -49.10 -29.86
CA SER A 239 2.74 -48.92 -29.65
C SER A 239 2.36 -49.32 -28.23
N ILE A 240 1.14 -49.02 -27.80
CA ILE A 240 0.61 -49.49 -26.52
C ILE A 240 -0.46 -50.54 -26.77
N SER A 241 -0.35 -51.68 -26.11
CA SER A 241 -1.37 -52.73 -26.09
C SER A 241 -1.59 -53.20 -24.66
N ASN A 242 -2.85 -53.24 -24.21
CA ASN A 242 -3.24 -53.62 -22.85
C ASN A 242 -2.43 -52.92 -21.75
N GLY A 243 -2.18 -51.62 -21.91
CA GLY A 243 -1.42 -50.81 -20.96
C GLY A 243 0.08 -51.13 -20.89
N LYS A 244 0.66 -51.82 -21.89
CA LYS A 244 2.08 -52.13 -21.97
C LYS A 244 2.69 -51.67 -23.28
N LEU A 245 3.97 -51.34 -23.27
CA LEU A 245 4.73 -51.00 -24.47
C LEU A 245 4.93 -52.25 -25.35
N THR A 246 4.61 -52.12 -26.63
CA THR A 246 4.82 -53.13 -27.67
C THR A 246 5.78 -52.59 -28.75
N GLY A 247 6.30 -53.48 -29.60
CA GLY A 247 7.30 -53.12 -30.62
C GLY A 247 8.75 -53.10 -30.12
N LEU A 248 9.01 -53.69 -28.95
CA LEU A 248 10.36 -53.86 -28.38
C LEU A 248 11.15 -54.99 -29.10
N PRO A 249 12.50 -54.99 -29.00
CA PRO A 249 13.35 -55.98 -29.65
C PRO A 249 13.05 -57.44 -29.23
N SER A 250 13.09 -58.36 -30.18
CA SER A 250 12.93 -59.80 -29.89
C SER A 250 14.11 -60.33 -29.08
N GLY A 251 13.83 -60.99 -27.95
CA GLY A 251 14.86 -61.48 -27.02
C GLY A 251 15.29 -60.48 -25.95
N LEU A 252 14.58 -59.35 -25.78
CA LEU A 252 14.74 -58.47 -24.62
C LEU A 252 14.36 -59.22 -23.33
N THR A 253 15.30 -59.32 -22.40
CA THR A 253 15.18 -60.05 -21.13
C THR A 253 15.08 -59.12 -19.92
N ALA A 254 15.60 -57.89 -20.01
CA ALA A 254 15.40 -56.87 -18.99
C ALA A 254 15.34 -55.45 -19.61
N ILE A 255 14.65 -54.53 -18.93
CA ILE A 255 14.50 -53.14 -19.35
C ILE A 255 14.52 -52.19 -18.14
N SER A 256 15.11 -51.02 -18.32
CA SER A 256 15.04 -49.85 -17.44
C SER A 256 15.06 -48.60 -18.31
N ALA A 257 13.89 -48.03 -18.55
CA ALA A 257 13.72 -46.94 -19.49
C ALA A 257 12.60 -45.98 -19.08
N ILE A 258 12.63 -44.78 -19.66
CA ILE A 258 11.52 -43.84 -19.68
C ILE A 258 10.84 -43.97 -21.04
N VAL A 259 9.52 -44.15 -21.03
CA VAL A 259 8.68 -44.12 -22.22
C VAL A 259 7.94 -42.80 -22.21
N THR A 260 8.06 -42.06 -23.29
CA THR A 260 7.38 -40.78 -23.45
C THR A 260 6.32 -40.85 -24.54
N ARG A 261 5.26 -40.06 -24.37
CA ARG A 261 4.25 -39.79 -25.39
C ARG A 261 4.00 -38.31 -25.42
N GLY A 262 4.33 -37.66 -26.53
CA GLY A 262 4.13 -36.23 -26.67
C GLY A 262 4.33 -35.69 -28.07
N ILE A 263 3.93 -34.43 -28.24
CA ILE A 263 3.98 -33.66 -29.49
C ILE A 263 5.43 -33.30 -29.82
#